data_AF-A0A4Q3UM59-F1
#
_entry.id   AF-A0A4Q3UM59-F1
#
_cell.length_a   1.000
_cell.length_b   1.000
_cell.length_c   1.000
_cell.angle_alpha   90.00
_cell.angle_beta   90.00
_cell.angle_gamma   90.00
#
_symmetry.space_group_name_H-M   'P 1'
#
loop_
_entity.id
_entity.type
_entity.pdbx_description
1 polymer ?
#
loop_
_entity_poly.entity_id
_entity_poly.type
_entity_poly.pdbx_seq_one_letter_code
_entity_poly.pdbx_strand_id
1 'polypeptide(L)'
;MERELPRRLVVDRNSLVNLIEVAFRDVGLGRGTLWKEARALSGEDVRVETPVERRESALLRWTDVAEDPEWAPGHRLGAWSSLDPVGFRFYLPAAMLRCLRGGASLGVCHALTLPMYGDDEICHHRWSLLDEAQRACVRRFAEFMRDLAHENGDEGEREAWQDALDGYWNSAPTSA
;
A
#
# COMPACT_ATOMS: atom_id res chain seq x y z
N MET A 1 21.94 -7.25 11.46
CA MET A 1 21.77 -6.90 12.88
C MET A 1 20.54 -6.01 12.93
N GLU A 2 19.39 -6.54 13.34
CA GLU A 2 18.18 -5.73 13.48
C GLU A 2 18.43 -4.69 14.56
N ARG A 3 18.31 -3.42 14.19
CA ARG A 3 18.43 -2.32 15.13
C ARG A 3 17.17 -2.31 15.97
N GLU A 4 17.30 -2.34 17.29
CA GLU A 4 16.15 -2.32 18.19
C GLU A 4 15.40 -0.98 18.02
N LEU A 5 14.11 -1.06 17.68
CA LEU A 5 13.29 0.12 17.47
C LEU A 5 13.03 0.84 18.81
N PRO A 6 13.01 2.18 18.84
CA PRO A 6 12.55 2.93 20.00
C PRO A 6 11.17 2.44 20.48
N ARG A 7 11.00 2.34 21.80
CA ARG A 7 9.75 1.84 22.42
C ARG A 7 8.49 2.54 21.89
N ARG A 8 8.57 3.84 21.59
CA ARG A 8 7.48 4.62 20.99
C ARG A 8 7.02 4.03 19.65
N LEU A 9 7.96 3.70 18.76
CA LEU A 9 7.67 3.15 17.44
C LEU A 9 7.10 1.73 17.54
N VAL A 10 7.51 0.94 18.54
CA VAL A 10 6.92 -0.40 18.75
C VAL A 10 5.42 -0.29 19.11
N VAL A 11 5.07 0.63 20.01
CA VAL A 11 3.67 0.86 20.41
C VAL A 11 2.85 1.43 19.24
N ASP A 12 3.41 2.39 18.51
CA ASP A 12 2.76 3.00 17.35
C ASP A 12 2.53 1.96 16.24
N ARG A 13 3.52 1.11 15.97
CA ARG A 13 3.42 0.00 15.01
C ARG A 13 2.26 -0.93 15.34
N ASN A 14 2.17 -1.40 16.60
CA ASN A 14 1.12 -2.34 17.01
C ASN A 14 -0.28 -1.69 16.92
N SER A 15 -0.37 -0.40 17.27
CA SER A 15 -1.61 0.36 17.15
C SER A 15 -2.03 0.52 15.67
N LEU A 16 -1.05 0.74 14.79
CA LEU A 16 -1.27 0.83 13.34
C LEU A 16 -1.71 -0.51 12.73
N VAL A 17 -1.13 -1.63 13.14
CA VAL A 17 -1.59 -2.96 12.66
C VAL A 17 -3.08 -3.14 12.95
N ASN A 18 -3.52 -2.87 14.19
CA ASN A 18 -4.93 -2.94 14.55
C ASN A 18 -5.79 -1.94 13.76
N LEU A 19 -5.29 -0.72 13.53
CA LEU A 19 -6.00 0.28 12.72
C LEU A 19 -6.21 -0.20 11.27
N ILE A 20 -5.19 -0.80 10.65
CA ILE A 20 -5.27 -1.37 9.30
C ILE A 20 -6.31 -2.49 9.25
N GLU A 21 -6.23 -3.43 10.19
CA GLU A 21 -7.17 -4.56 10.26
C GLU A 21 -8.63 -4.10 10.42
N VAL A 22 -8.87 -3.03 11.19
CA VAL A 22 -10.20 -2.44 11.36
C VAL A 22 -10.64 -1.69 10.10
N ALA A 23 -9.82 -0.77 9.58
CA ALA A 23 -10.19 0.10 8.46
C ALA A 23 -10.39 -0.66 7.14
N PHE A 24 -9.70 -1.80 6.96
CA PHE A 24 -9.75 -2.60 5.74
C PHE A 24 -10.46 -3.95 5.94
N ARG A 25 -11.15 -4.18 7.06
CA ARG A 25 -11.75 -5.47 7.43
C ARG A 25 -12.59 -6.09 6.31
N ASP A 26 -13.46 -5.28 5.69
CA ASP A 26 -14.46 -5.72 4.73
C ASP A 26 -14.03 -5.51 3.27
N VAL A 27 -12.74 -5.23 3.04
CA VAL A 27 -12.20 -5.06 1.70
C VAL A 27 -11.98 -6.42 1.05
N GLY A 28 -12.75 -6.70 0.00
CA GLY A 28 -12.56 -7.84 -0.89
C GLY A 28 -12.15 -7.41 -2.29
N LEU A 29 -11.44 -8.28 -3.02
CA LEU A 29 -10.99 -7.99 -4.38
C LEU A 29 -12.14 -7.96 -5.38
N GLY A 30 -13.11 -8.88 -5.25
CA GLY A 30 -14.27 -8.95 -6.14
C GLY A 30 -13.89 -9.03 -7.61
N ARG A 31 -14.12 -7.94 -8.36
CA ARG A 31 -13.78 -7.81 -9.78
C ARG A 31 -12.51 -7.01 -10.06
N GLY A 32 -11.80 -6.53 -9.04
CA GLY A 32 -10.59 -5.74 -9.20
C GLY A 32 -9.47 -6.46 -9.94
N THR A 33 -8.49 -5.70 -10.40
CA THR A 33 -7.30 -6.23 -11.06
C THR A 33 -6.49 -7.07 -10.07
N LEU A 34 -6.18 -8.31 -10.47
CA LEU A 34 -5.32 -9.19 -9.68
C LEU A 34 -3.86 -8.74 -9.75
N TRP A 35 -3.05 -9.04 -8.72
CA TRP A 35 -1.63 -8.66 -8.72
C TRP A 35 -0.86 -9.24 -9.93
N LYS A 36 -1.12 -10.50 -10.31
CA LYS A 36 -0.49 -11.11 -11.49
C LYS A 36 -0.93 -10.42 -12.79
N GLU A 37 -2.20 -10.03 -12.89
CA GLU A 37 -2.70 -9.27 -14.04
C GLU A 37 -2.04 -7.89 -14.12
N ALA A 38 -1.90 -7.21 -12.98
CA ALA A 38 -1.21 -5.93 -12.89
C ALA A 38 0.26 -6.03 -13.34
N ARG A 39 0.95 -7.12 -12.98
CA ARG A 39 2.31 -7.44 -13.45
C ARG A 39 2.36 -7.74 -14.95
N ALA A 40 1.37 -8.46 -15.48
CA ALA A 40 1.29 -8.70 -16.92
C ALA A 40 1.07 -7.39 -17.69
N LEU A 41 0.19 -6.52 -17.20
CA LEU A 41 -0.06 -5.19 -17.76
C LEU A 41 1.15 -4.26 -17.68
N SER A 42 2.01 -4.41 -16.67
CA SER A 42 3.27 -3.67 -16.57
C SER A 42 4.41 -4.25 -17.43
N GLY A 43 4.15 -5.32 -18.19
CA GLY A 43 5.13 -5.99 -19.03
C GLY A 43 6.13 -6.86 -18.27
N GLU A 44 5.87 -7.17 -17.00
CA GLU A 44 6.74 -8.02 -16.17
C GLU A 44 6.42 -9.52 -16.27
N ASP A 45 5.22 -9.87 -16.73
CA ASP A 45 4.79 -11.25 -16.92
C ASP A 45 4.04 -11.39 -18.25
N VAL A 46 4.06 -12.60 -18.81
CA VAL A 46 3.36 -12.95 -20.06
C VAL A 46 2.11 -13.78 -19.76
N ARG A 47 1.98 -14.33 -18.54
CA ARG A 47 0.86 -15.20 -18.20
C ARG A 47 -0.31 -14.41 -17.62
N VAL A 48 -1.41 -14.40 -18.37
CA VAL A 48 -2.72 -13.95 -17.89
C VAL A 48 -3.38 -15.09 -17.12
N GLU A 49 -4.03 -14.78 -15.99
CA GLU A 49 -4.78 -15.78 -15.22
C GLU A 49 -6.03 -16.26 -15.98
N THR A 50 -6.36 -17.53 -15.77
CA THR A 50 -7.58 -18.15 -16.28
C THR A 50 -8.80 -17.70 -15.47
N PRO A 51 -10.03 -17.83 -16.02
CA PRO A 51 -11.25 -17.52 -15.27
C PRO A 51 -11.43 -18.33 -13.97
N VAL A 52 -10.81 -19.52 -13.87
CA VAL A 52 -10.83 -20.34 -12.66
C VAL A 52 -9.91 -19.75 -11.59
N GLU A 53 -8.65 -19.47 -11.95
CA GLU A 53 -7.67 -18.82 -11.06
C GLU A 53 -8.21 -17.47 -10.54
N ARG A 54 -8.94 -16.72 -11.39
CA ARG A 54 -9.57 -15.46 -10.99
C ARG A 54 -10.70 -15.64 -9.97
N ARG A 55 -11.50 -16.70 -10.09
CA ARG A 55 -12.57 -17.00 -9.11
C ARG A 55 -11.98 -17.39 -7.76
N GLU A 56 -10.93 -18.20 -7.75
CA GLU A 56 -10.24 -18.59 -6.52
C GLU A 56 -9.60 -17.38 -5.86
N SER A 57 -8.95 -16.52 -6.65
CA SER A 57 -8.30 -15.32 -6.14
C SER A 57 -9.29 -14.27 -5.63
N ALA A 58 -10.53 -14.25 -6.13
CA ALA A 58 -11.60 -13.41 -5.60
C ALA A 58 -12.08 -13.82 -4.19
N LEU A 59 -11.72 -15.02 -3.72
CA LEU A 59 -12.01 -15.51 -2.37
C LEU A 59 -10.89 -15.20 -1.37
N LEU A 60 -9.74 -14.71 -1.84
CA LEU A 60 -8.62 -14.36 -0.97
C LEU A 60 -8.97 -13.17 -0.11
N ARG A 61 -8.54 -13.21 1.15
CA ARG A 61 -8.50 -12.03 2.01
C ARG A 61 -7.18 -11.31 1.77
N TRP A 62 -7.18 -9.99 1.86
CA TRP A 62 -5.93 -9.23 1.75
C TRP A 62 -4.91 -9.64 2.83
N THR A 63 -5.37 -10.14 3.99
CA THR A 63 -4.50 -10.69 5.03
C THR A 63 -3.74 -11.93 4.55
N ASP A 64 -4.36 -12.79 3.75
CA ASP A 64 -3.71 -13.99 3.21
C ASP A 64 -2.58 -13.59 2.26
N VAL A 65 -2.80 -12.55 1.46
CA VAL A 65 -1.78 -11.95 0.59
C VAL A 65 -0.61 -11.37 1.40
N ALA A 66 -0.88 -10.77 2.56
CA ALA A 66 0.16 -10.26 3.44
C ALA A 66 1.05 -11.37 4.04
N GLU A 67 0.53 -12.60 4.15
CA GLU A 67 1.30 -13.76 4.62
C GLU A 67 1.98 -14.54 3.48
N ASP A 68 1.60 -14.32 2.21
CA ASP A 68 2.12 -15.08 1.06
C ASP A 68 3.60 -14.75 0.75
N PRO A 69 4.56 -15.64 1.05
CA PRO A 69 5.99 -15.36 0.85
C PRO A 69 6.37 -15.09 -0.61
N GLU A 70 5.56 -15.57 -1.58
CA GLU A 70 5.80 -15.36 -3.01
C GLU A 70 5.30 -13.99 -3.50
N TRP A 71 4.45 -13.32 -2.73
CA TRP A 71 3.99 -11.99 -3.08
C TRP A 71 5.11 -10.95 -2.90
N ALA A 72 5.49 -10.22 -3.94
CA ALA A 72 6.61 -9.29 -3.90
C ALA A 72 6.20 -7.87 -4.31
N PRO A 73 5.59 -7.08 -3.41
CA PRO A 73 5.07 -5.74 -3.75
C PRO A 73 6.14 -4.71 -4.10
N GLY A 74 7.38 -4.94 -3.64
CA GLY A 74 8.54 -4.06 -3.92
C GLY A 74 9.33 -4.46 -5.16
N HIS A 75 8.98 -5.55 -5.84
CA HIS A 75 9.70 -5.97 -7.04
C HIS A 75 9.21 -5.15 -8.25
N ARG A 76 9.90 -4.04 -8.51
CA ARG A 76 9.66 -3.08 -9.62
C ARG A 76 8.35 -2.29 -9.49
N LEU A 77 8.39 -1.02 -9.91
CA LEU A 77 7.30 -0.05 -9.67
C LEU A 77 6.04 -0.29 -10.52
N GLY A 78 6.09 -1.19 -11.52
CA GLY A 78 5.08 -1.24 -12.58
C GLY A 78 3.73 -1.83 -12.16
N ALA A 79 3.71 -2.77 -11.21
CA ALA A 79 2.46 -3.44 -10.83
C ALA A 79 1.46 -2.47 -10.17
N TRP A 80 1.93 -1.58 -9.30
CA TRP A 80 1.08 -0.62 -8.60
C TRP A 80 0.37 0.37 -9.55
N SER A 81 1.02 0.78 -10.64
CA SER A 81 0.42 1.66 -11.65
C SER A 81 -0.63 0.96 -12.52
N SER A 82 -0.61 -0.36 -12.57
CA SER A 82 -1.54 -1.17 -13.38
C SER A 82 -2.77 -1.65 -12.60
N LEU A 83 -2.84 -1.39 -11.29
CA LEU A 83 -4.01 -1.71 -10.49
C LEU A 83 -5.16 -0.74 -10.77
N ASP A 84 -6.37 -1.28 -10.91
CA ASP A 84 -7.59 -0.49 -10.86
C ASP A 84 -7.90 -0.06 -9.40
N PRO A 85 -8.87 0.83 -9.15
CA PRO A 85 -9.15 1.31 -7.79
C PRO A 85 -9.54 0.20 -6.80
N VAL A 86 -10.17 -0.87 -7.29
CA VAL A 86 -10.59 -2.01 -6.46
C VAL A 86 -9.38 -2.86 -6.05
N GLY A 87 -8.53 -3.21 -7.01
CA GLY A 87 -7.28 -3.93 -6.78
C GLY A 87 -6.34 -3.12 -5.89
N PHE A 88 -6.22 -1.82 -6.13
CA PHE A 88 -5.42 -0.93 -5.28
C PHE A 88 -5.91 -0.95 -3.82
N ARG A 89 -7.21 -0.74 -3.59
CA ARG A 89 -7.83 -0.80 -2.26
C ARG A 89 -7.60 -2.15 -1.57
N PHE A 90 -7.60 -3.25 -2.33
CA PHE A 90 -7.37 -4.60 -1.81
C PHE A 90 -5.91 -4.89 -1.44
N TYR A 91 -4.95 -4.55 -2.31
CA TYR A 91 -3.52 -4.87 -2.08
C TYR A 91 -2.80 -3.89 -1.14
N LEU A 92 -3.30 -2.66 -1.02
CA LEU A 92 -2.71 -1.64 -0.15
C LEU A 92 -2.55 -2.07 1.32
N PRO A 93 -3.59 -2.54 2.05
CA PRO A 93 -3.44 -2.93 3.45
C PRO A 93 -2.48 -4.11 3.64
N ALA A 94 -2.42 -5.04 2.68
CA ALA A 94 -1.47 -6.14 2.70
C ALA A 94 -0.03 -5.63 2.62
N ALA A 95 0.23 -4.65 1.76
CA ALA A 95 1.57 -4.05 1.60
C ALA A 95 1.95 -3.25 2.85
N MET A 96 1.03 -2.44 3.38
CA MET A 96 1.24 -1.68 4.62
C MET A 96 1.60 -2.59 5.79
N LEU A 97 0.88 -3.71 5.95
CA LEU A 97 1.13 -4.67 7.02
C LEU A 97 2.54 -5.29 6.89
N ARG A 98 2.97 -5.60 5.66
CA ARG A 98 4.34 -6.06 5.40
C ARG A 98 5.39 -5.01 5.69
N CYS A 99 5.14 -3.75 5.32
CA CYS A 99 6.05 -2.65 5.64
C CYS A 99 6.26 -2.51 7.14
N LEU A 100 5.18 -2.56 7.93
CA LEU A 100 5.25 -2.48 9.39
C LEU A 100 6.02 -3.66 10.01
N ARG A 101 5.84 -4.87 9.49
CA ARG A 101 6.49 -6.09 10.00
C ARG A 101 7.97 -6.17 9.61
N GLY A 102 8.29 -5.85 8.36
CA GLY A 102 9.65 -5.94 7.82
C GLY A 102 10.49 -4.68 8.04
N GLY A 103 9.88 -3.56 8.43
CA GLY A 103 10.57 -2.28 8.58
C GLY A 103 11.08 -1.69 7.27
N ALA A 104 10.48 -2.07 6.14
CA ALA A 104 10.88 -1.65 4.80
C ALA A 104 9.71 -1.11 3.98
N SER A 105 9.95 -0.14 3.11
CA SER A 105 8.91 0.54 2.35
C SER A 105 8.26 -0.30 1.24
N LEU A 106 8.99 -1.27 0.69
CA LEU A 106 8.51 -2.13 -0.42
C LEU A 106 7.97 -1.32 -1.61
N GLY A 107 8.48 -0.10 -1.83
CA GLY A 107 8.02 0.80 -2.88
C GLY A 107 6.63 1.39 -2.67
N VAL A 108 6.01 1.19 -1.50
CA VAL A 108 4.67 1.68 -1.19
C VAL A 108 4.62 3.20 -1.15
N CYS A 109 5.70 3.88 -0.73
CA CYS A 109 5.78 5.35 -0.78
C CYS A 109 5.45 5.87 -2.18
N HIS A 110 6.07 5.31 -3.22
CA HIS A 110 5.83 5.71 -4.62
C HIS A 110 4.41 5.42 -5.10
N ALA A 111 3.76 4.37 -4.60
CA ALA A 111 2.36 4.07 -4.92
C ALA A 111 1.38 5.07 -4.27
N LEU A 112 1.84 5.80 -3.25
CA LEU A 112 1.10 6.80 -2.49
C LEU A 112 1.49 8.25 -2.82
N THR A 113 2.57 8.46 -3.58
CA THR A 113 3.01 9.79 -4.04
C THR A 113 2.25 10.21 -5.30
N LEU A 114 1.76 11.46 -5.31
CA LEU A 114 1.27 12.08 -6.55
C LEU A 114 2.45 12.35 -7.48
N PRO A 115 2.39 11.98 -8.77
CA PRO A 115 3.48 12.25 -9.69
C PRO A 115 3.70 13.76 -9.81
N MET A 116 4.93 14.22 -9.59
CA MET A 116 5.29 15.63 -9.80
C MET A 116 5.03 16.10 -11.24
N TYR A 117 5.09 15.17 -12.20
CA TYR A 117 4.85 15.38 -13.61
C TYR A 117 3.97 14.24 -14.12
N GLY A 118 2.72 14.50 -14.43
CA GLY A 118 1.81 13.48 -14.90
C GLY A 118 0.35 13.87 -14.74
N ASP A 119 -0.51 12.91 -15.08
CA ASP A 119 -1.95 13.03 -14.93
C ASP A 119 -2.36 12.62 -13.52
N ASP A 120 -2.58 13.60 -12.65
CA ASP A 120 -3.06 13.41 -11.28
C ASP A 120 -4.37 12.60 -11.26
N GLU A 121 -5.16 12.63 -12.35
CA GLU A 121 -6.41 11.88 -12.45
C GLU A 121 -6.19 10.38 -12.27
N ILE A 122 -5.07 9.81 -12.73
CA ILE A 122 -4.80 8.37 -12.59
C ILE A 122 -4.59 8.00 -11.11
N CYS A 123 -3.88 8.83 -10.35
CA CYS A 123 -3.64 8.59 -8.94
C CYS A 123 -4.91 8.80 -8.12
N HIS A 124 -5.62 9.91 -8.36
CA HIS A 124 -6.91 10.16 -7.73
C HIS A 124 -7.93 9.07 -8.05
N HIS A 125 -7.95 8.55 -9.27
CA HIS A 125 -8.81 7.45 -9.67
C HIS A 125 -8.49 6.19 -8.85
N ARG A 126 -7.22 5.78 -8.74
CA ARG A 126 -6.83 4.61 -7.93
C ARG A 126 -7.22 4.74 -6.46
N TRP A 127 -7.13 5.95 -5.89
CA TRP A 127 -7.50 6.20 -4.50
C TRP A 127 -8.99 6.50 -4.31
N SER A 128 -9.79 6.55 -5.38
CA SER A 128 -11.18 7.02 -5.32
C SER A 128 -12.09 6.16 -4.43
N LEU A 129 -11.78 4.87 -4.28
CA LEU A 129 -12.59 3.93 -3.49
C LEU A 129 -12.21 3.86 -2.00
N LEU A 130 -11.17 4.57 -1.57
CA LEU A 130 -10.84 4.67 -0.15
C LEU A 130 -11.88 5.55 0.55
N ASP A 131 -12.51 5.02 1.59
CA ASP A 131 -13.33 5.84 2.48
C ASP A 131 -12.45 6.69 3.42
N GLU A 132 -13.08 7.53 4.24
CA GLU A 132 -12.37 8.43 5.15
C GLU A 132 -11.53 7.68 6.19
N ALA A 133 -12.05 6.59 6.76
CA ALA A 133 -11.33 5.80 7.75
C ALA A 133 -10.07 5.15 7.13
N GLN A 134 -10.20 4.67 5.89
CA GLN A 134 -9.08 4.12 5.13
C GLN A 134 -8.05 5.19 4.77
N ARG A 135 -8.47 6.37 4.32
CA ARG A 135 -7.53 7.47 4.02
C ARG A 135 -6.79 7.94 5.26
N ALA A 136 -7.49 8.09 6.39
CA ALA A 136 -6.88 8.43 7.68
C ALA A 136 -5.86 7.36 8.12
N CYS A 137 -6.20 6.08 7.95
CA CYS A 137 -5.29 4.96 8.22
C CYS A 137 -4.03 5.02 7.33
N VAL A 138 -4.17 5.26 6.04
CA VAL A 138 -3.03 5.36 5.09
C VAL A 138 -2.14 6.54 5.43
N ARG A 139 -2.72 7.70 5.75
CA ARG A 139 -1.96 8.87 6.22
C ARG A 139 -1.16 8.54 7.48
N ARG A 140 -1.80 7.95 8.51
CA ARG A 140 -1.12 7.60 9.76
C ARG A 140 0.01 6.60 9.56
N PHE A 141 -0.17 5.66 8.63
CA PHE A 141 0.88 4.75 8.22
C PHE A 141 2.06 5.47 7.53
N ALA A 142 1.80 6.39 6.61
CA ALA A 142 2.84 7.16 5.94
C ALA A 142 3.64 8.04 6.94
N GLU A 143 2.95 8.67 7.91
CA GLU A 143 3.60 9.38 9.02
C GLU A 143 4.54 8.46 9.82
N PHE A 144 4.09 7.24 10.15
CA PHE A 144 4.93 6.27 10.84
C PHE A 144 6.14 5.82 10.03
N MET A 145 5.97 5.54 8.74
CA MET A 145 7.08 5.10 7.88
C MET A 145 8.13 6.20 7.69
N ARG A 146 7.71 7.47 7.58
CA ARG A 146 8.62 8.63 7.61
C ARG A 146 9.43 8.69 8.91
N ASP A 147 8.76 8.56 10.05
CA ASP A 147 9.42 8.62 11.36
C ASP A 147 10.38 7.43 11.56
N LEU A 148 10.00 6.24 11.08
CA LEU A 148 10.86 5.05 11.06
C LEU A 148 12.10 5.25 10.19
N ALA A 149 11.95 5.80 8.99
CA ALA A 149 13.06 6.11 8.09
C ALA A 149 14.04 7.10 8.75
N HIS A 150 13.52 8.14 9.41
CA HIS A 150 14.35 9.10 10.16
C HIS A 150 15.14 8.43 11.30
N GLU A 151 14.51 7.58 12.10
CA GLU A 151 15.20 6.84 13.19
C GLU A 151 16.27 5.87 12.67
N ASN A 152 16.07 5.33 11.46
CA ASN A 152 17.06 4.51 10.78
C ASN A 152 18.21 5.32 10.15
N GLY A 153 18.07 6.64 10.04
CA GLY A 153 19.01 7.53 9.35
C GLY A 153 18.91 7.43 7.82
N ASP A 154 17.76 6.99 7.30
CA ASP A 154 17.48 6.88 5.87
C ASP A 154 16.74 8.13 5.40
N GLU A 155 17.49 9.19 5.11
CA GLU A 155 16.91 10.48 4.70
C GLU A 155 16.22 10.40 3.32
N GLY A 156 16.69 9.53 2.41
CA GLY A 156 16.06 9.36 1.10
C GLY A 156 14.67 8.72 1.20
N GLU A 157 14.54 7.67 2.02
CA GLU A 157 13.25 7.06 2.29
C GLU A 157 12.32 8.03 3.05
N ARG A 158 12.87 8.77 4.02
CA ARG A 158 12.13 9.79 4.77
C ARG A 158 11.55 10.86 3.85
N GLU A 159 12.35 11.39 2.92
CA GLU A 159 11.91 12.38 1.92
C GLU A 159 10.80 11.80 1.03
N ALA A 160 10.94 10.56 0.56
CA ALA A 160 9.92 9.92 -0.26
C ALA A 160 8.56 9.79 0.46
N TRP A 161 8.55 9.47 1.76
CA TRP A 161 7.33 9.47 2.57
C TRP A 161 6.78 10.87 2.82
N GLN A 162 7.65 11.85 2.99
CA GLN A 162 7.25 13.25 3.15
C GLN A 162 6.58 13.78 1.88
N ASP A 163 7.14 13.47 0.69
CA ASP A 163 6.54 13.81 -0.60
C ASP A 163 5.16 13.18 -0.79
N ALA A 164 5.00 11.90 -0.38
CA ALA A 164 3.69 11.26 -0.39
C ALA A 164 2.69 12.05 0.48
N LEU A 165 3.08 12.36 1.73
CA LEU A 165 2.24 13.10 2.67
C LEU A 165 1.85 14.48 2.15
N ASP A 166 2.80 15.26 1.63
CA ASP A 166 2.58 16.64 1.17
C ASP A 166 1.69 16.75 -0.07
N GLY A 167 1.55 15.67 -0.83
CA GLY A 167 0.58 15.58 -1.91
C GLY A 167 -0.85 15.34 -1.41
N TYR A 168 -1.37 14.15 -1.69
CA TYR A 168 -2.78 13.84 -1.47
C TYR A 168 -3.16 13.73 0.01
N TRP A 169 -2.28 13.16 0.84
CA TRP A 169 -2.67 12.71 2.17
C TRP A 169 -2.80 13.86 3.20
N ASN A 170 -2.12 14.98 2.99
CA ASN A 170 -2.30 16.20 3.79
C ASN A 170 -3.42 17.11 3.26
N SER A 171 -3.76 17.04 1.98
CA SER A 171 -4.78 17.89 1.33
C SER A 171 -6.16 17.23 1.23
N ALA A 172 -6.25 15.91 1.43
CA ALA A 172 -7.50 15.18 1.36
C ALA A 172 -8.55 15.79 2.33
N PRO A 173 -9.75 16.13 1.84
CA PRO A 173 -10.79 16.69 2.69
C PRO A 173 -11.17 15.68 3.77
N THR A 174 -11.05 16.09 5.04
CA THR A 174 -11.76 15.45 6.15
C THR A 174 -13.22 15.74 5.90
N SER A 175 -14.00 14.71 5.55
CA SER A 175 -15.41 14.92 5.29
C SER A 175 -16.07 15.20 6.64
N ALA A 176 -16.53 16.43 6.84
CA ALA A 176 -17.16 16.88 8.08
C ALA A 176 -18.46 16.12 8.39
#